data_AF-A0A5S5C0Z2-F1
#
_entry.id   AF-A0A5S5C0Z2-F1
#
_cell.length_a   1.000
_cell.length_b   1.000
_cell.length_c   1.000
_cell.angle_alpha   90.00
_cell.angle_beta   90.00
_cell.angle_gamma   90.00
#
_symmetry.space_group_name_H-M   'P 1'
#
loop_
_entity.id
_entity.type
_entity.pdbx_description
1 polymer ?
#
loop_
_entity_poly.entity_id
_entity_poly.type
_entity_poly.pdbx_seq_one_letter_code
_entity_poly.pdbx_strand_id
1 'polypeptide(L)' 'MEKTWILVLSLFLIITFFFWKFTHGYFKKEYGKRLWNQWTTRLFYWQGVIYTSTGITILLFFILKWLNVVTF' A
#
# COMPACT_ATOMS: atom_id res chain seq x y z
N MET A 1 20.36 8.83 -5.47
CA MET A 1 19.24 8.76 -6.43
C MET A 1 18.80 7.32 -6.66
N GLU A 2 19.52 6.47 -7.39
CA GLU A 2 19.07 5.10 -7.73
C GLU A 2 18.80 4.21 -6.50
N LYS A 3 19.71 4.18 -5.52
CA LYS A 3 19.54 3.41 -4.27
C LYS A 3 18.32 3.85 -3.46
N THR A 4 18.04 5.16 -3.47
CA THR A 4 16.89 5.76 -2.80
C THR A 4 15.58 5.30 -3.42
N TRP A 5 15.52 5.27 -4.76
CA TRP A 5 14.35 4.77 -5.50
C TRP A 5 14.10 3.28 -5.26
N ILE A 6 15.15 2.46 -5.22
CA ILE A 6 15.05 1.03 -4.89
C ILE A 6 14.46 0.83 -3.48
N LEU A 7 14.89 1.64 -2.52
CA LEU A 7 14.39 1.59 -1.15
C LEU A 7 12.90 1.99 -1.07
N VAL A 8 12.49 3.06 -1.76
CA VAL A 8 11.09 3.50 -1.86
C VAL A 8 10.21 2.42 -2.46
N LEU A 9 10.63 1.85 -3.60
CA LEU A 9 9.90 0.77 -4.27
C LEU A 9 9.77 -0.46 -3.38
N SER A 10 10.84 -0.83 -2.69
CA SER A 10 10.84 -1.98 -1.77
C SER A 10 9.88 -1.75 -0.60
N LEU A 11 9.92 -0.56 0.03
CA LEU A 11 8.99 -0.20 1.11
C LEU A 11 7.54 -0.21 0.63
N PHE A 12 7.26 0.39 -0.52
CA PHE A 12 5.92 0.43 -1.09
C PHE A 12 5.36 -0.96 -1.35
N LEU A 13 6.16 -1.88 -1.91
CA LEU A 13 5.75 -3.26 -2.15
C LEU A 13 5.49 -4.02 -0.84
N ILE A 14 6.35 -3.84 0.17
CA ILE A 14 6.19 -4.45 1.49
C ILE A 14 4.89 -3.96 2.13
N ILE A 15 4.67 -2.63 2.17
CA ILE A 15 3.47 -2.02 2.76
C ILE A 15 2.22 -2.50 2.01
N THR A 16 2.25 -2.51 0.67
CA THR A 16 1.15 -2.99 -0.17
C THR A 16 0.81 -4.44 0.13
N PHE A 17 1.82 -5.30 0.25
CA PHE A 17 1.63 -6.71 0.56
C PHE A 17 1.00 -6.92 1.94
N PHE A 18 1.51 -6.23 2.96
CA PHE A 18 0.96 -6.31 4.31
C PHE A 18 -0.47 -5.76 4.37
N PHE A 19 -0.69 -4.58 3.80
CA PHE A 19 -2.01 -3.95 3.76
C PHE A 19 -3.01 -4.88 3.07
N TRP A 20 -2.68 -5.36 1.87
CA TRP A 20 -3.50 -6.33 1.15
C TRP A 20 -3.78 -7.59 1.98
N LYS A 21 -2.76 -8.19 2.61
CA LYS A 21 -2.91 -9.41 3.42
C LYS A 21 -3.88 -9.22 4.59
N PHE A 22 -3.84 -8.08 5.27
CA PHE A 22 -4.72 -7.79 6.40
C PHE A 22 -6.13 -7.38 5.96
N THR A 23 -6.27 -6.58 4.91
CA THR A 23 -7.55 -6.02 4.51
C THR A 23 -8.35 -6.93 3.57
N HIS A 24 -7.68 -7.80 2.79
CA HIS A 24 -8.34 -8.59 1.75
C HIS A 24 -9.43 -9.51 2.32
N GLY A 25 -9.16 -10.19 3.43
CA GLY A 25 -10.14 -11.07 4.08
C GLY A 25 -11.35 -10.29 4.62
N TYR A 26 -11.11 -9.14 5.24
CA TYR A 26 -12.15 -8.27 5.77
C TYR A 26 -13.06 -7.73 4.66
N PHE A 27 -12.49 -7.10 3.64
CA PHE A 27 -13.28 -6.53 2.54
C PHE A 27 -13.99 -7.60 1.71
N LYS A 28 -13.39 -8.79 1.52
CA LYS A 28 -14.07 -9.89 0.84
C LYS A 28 -15.30 -10.37 1.61
N LYS A 29 -15.28 -10.31 2.94
CA LYS A 29 -16.42 -10.61 3.80
C LYS A 29 -17.48 -9.50 3.73
N GLU A 30 -17.04 -8.25 3.82
CA GLU A 30 -17.91 -7.06 3.83
C GLU A 30 -18.68 -6.89 2.52
N TYR A 31 -18.00 -6.97 1.37
CA TYR A 31 -18.63 -6.88 0.06
C TYR A 31 -19.48 -8.11 -0.30
N GLY A 32 -19.29 -9.23 0.40
CA GLY A 32 -19.93 -10.51 0.08
C GLY A 32 -19.46 -11.13 -1.24
N LYS A 33 -19.70 -12.44 -1.42
CA LYS A 33 -19.20 -13.22 -2.57
C LYS A 33 -19.63 -12.67 -3.94
N ARG A 34 -20.86 -12.16 -4.04
CA ARG A 34 -21.45 -11.68 -5.31
C ARG A 34 -20.78 -10.38 -5.77
N LEU A 35 -20.66 -9.39 -4.88
CA LEU A 35 -20.05 -8.10 -5.20
C LEU A 35 -18.53 -8.21 -5.33
N TRP A 36 -17.88 -9.03 -4.50
CA TRP A 36 -16.44 -9.28 -4.59
C TRP A 36 -16.03 -9.95 -5.91
N ASN A 37 -16.90 -10.71 -6.56
CA ASN A 37 -16.62 -11.30 -7.87
C ASN A 37 -16.72 -10.31 -9.03
N GLN A 38 -17.28 -9.13 -8.82
CA GLN A 38 -17.29 -8.09 -9.84
C GLN A 38 -15.91 -7.45 -9.95
N TRP A 39 -15.44 -7.31 -11.19
CA TRP A 39 -14.13 -6.75 -11.49
C TRP A 39 -14.01 -5.31 -10.96
N THR A 40 -15.07 -4.52 -11.09
CA THR A 40 -15.18 -3.15 -10.59
C THR A 40 -14.93 -3.05 -9.09
N THR A 41 -15.56 -3.90 -8.27
CA THR A 41 -15.35 -3.91 -6.81
C THR A 41 -13.90 -4.23 -6.45
N ARG A 42 -13.29 -5.18 -7.18
CA ARG A 42 -11.87 -5.52 -6.98
C ARG A 42 -10.95 -4.38 -7.38
N LEU A 43 -11.24 -3.67 -8.47
CA LEU A 43 -10.49 -2.49 -8.89
C LEU A 43 -10.56 -1.38 -7.84
N PHE A 44 -11.76 -1.04 -7.36
CA PHE A 44 -11.91 -0.03 -6.31
C PHE A 44 -11.16 -0.41 -5.04
N TYR A 45 -11.21 -1.68 -4.65
CA TYR A 45 -10.40 -2.18 -3.55
C TYR A 45 -8.89 -2.00 -3.80
N TRP A 46 -8.38 -2.42 -4.97
CA TRP A 46 -6.97 -2.26 -5.33
C TRP A 46 -6.53 -0.80 -5.40
N GLN A 47 -7.41 0.09 -5.88
CA GLN A 47 -7.16 1.53 -5.89
C GLN A 47 -7.01 2.07 -4.46
N GLY A 48 -7.88 1.65 -3.54
CA GLY A 48 -7.77 1.97 -2.11
C GLY A 48 -6.49 1.43 -1.48
N VAL A 49 -6.11 0.19 -1.80
CA VAL A 49 -4.85 -0.44 -1.35
C VAL A 49 -3.65 0.39 -1.82
N ILE A 50 -3.62 0.78 -3.09
CA ILE A 50 -2.53 1.58 -3.66
C ILE A 50 -2.46 2.95 -2.99
N TYR A 51 -3.57 3.70 -2.92
CA TYR A 51 -3.57 5.04 -2.32
C TYR A 51 -3.14 5.02 -0.85
N THR A 52 -3.66 4.06 -0.07
CA THR A 52 -3.28 3.95 1.34
C THR A 52 -1.82 3.57 1.48
N SER A 53 -1.32 2.64 0.67
CA SER A 53 0.08 2.22 0.70
C SER A 53 1.02 3.35 0.27
N THR A 54 0.64 4.16 -0.72
CA THR A 54 1.39 5.35 -1.13
C THR A 54 1.44 6.37 0.01
N GLY A 55 0.31 6.67 0.65
CA GLY A 55 0.27 7.58 1.80
C GLY A 55 1.16 7.12 2.95
N ILE A 56 1.10 5.84 3.32
CA ILE A 56 1.96 5.24 4.35
C ILE A 56 3.44 5.31 3.94
N THR A 57 3.75 5.03 2.68
CA THR A 57 5.14 5.07 2.18
C THR A 57 5.71 6.48 2.25
N ILE A 58 4.93 7.50 1.85
CA ILE A 58 5.32 8.91 1.93
C ILE A 58 5.57 9.30 3.40
N LEU A 59 4.65 8.96 4.30
CA LEU A 59 4.80 9.23 5.74
C LEU A 59 6.07 8.59 6.32
N LEU A 60 6.32 7.31 6.02
CA LEU A 60 7.56 6.63 6.41
C LEU A 60 8.80 7.32 5.84
N PHE A 61 8.73 7.79 4.62
CA PHE A 61 9.85 8.50 3.99
C PHE A 61 10.18 9.82 4.69
N PHE A 62 9.15 10.58 5.09
CA PHE A 62 9.33 11.79 5.90
C PHE A 62 9.90 11.49 7.28
N ILE A 63 9.48 10.40 7.92
CA ILE A 63 10.03 9.95 9.20
C ILE A 63 11.51 9.56 9.04
N LEU A 64 11.86 8.81 8.00
CA LEU A 64 13.24 8.41 7.73
C LEU A 64 14.15 9.62 7.44
N LYS A 65 13.63 10.65 6.75
CA LYS A 65 14.31 11.93 6.59
C LYS A 65 14.51 12.64 7.92
N TRP A 66 13.47 12.72 8.74
CA TRP A 66 13.54 13.33 10.07
C TRP A 66 14.61 12.66 10.95
N LEU A 67 14.74 11.34 10.86
CA LEU A 67 15.75 10.56 11.59
C LEU A 67 17.16 10.63 10.96
N ASN A 68 17.38 11.43 9.92
CA ASN A 68 18.62 11.50 9.13
C ASN A 68 19.06 10.15 8.52
N VAL A 69 18.15 9.19 8.38
CA VAL A 69 18.43 7.89 7.72
C VAL A 69 18.50 8.06 6.21
N VAL A 70 17.71 8.97 5.65
CA VAL A 70 17.71 9.30 4.22
C VAL A 70 17.89 10.80 4.04
N THR A 71 18.92 11.18 3.29
CA THR A 71 19.22 12.58 2.95
C THR A 71 18.76 12.85 1.52
N PHE A 72 17.64 13.56 1.39
CA PHE A 72 17.13 14.07 0.12
C PHE A 72 16.64 15.52 0.29
#